data_AF-A0A8I2FUR9-F1
#
_entry.id   AF-A0A8I2FUR9-F1
#
_cell.length_a   1.000
_cell.length_b   1.000
_cell.length_c   1.000
_cell.angle_alpha   90.00
_cell.angle_beta   90.00
_cell.angle_gamma   90.00
#
_symmetry.space_group_name_H-M   'P 1'
#
loop_
_entity.id
_entity.type
_entity.pdbx_description
1 polymer ?
#
loop_
_entity_poly.entity_id
_entity_poly.type
_entity_poly.pdbx_seq_one_letter_code
_entity_poly.pdbx_strand_id
1 'polypeptide(L)'
;ILSTDVTIGFRTAVDTVTEALDKLHSTAESHHRVIVVEVMGRYVGWIALEAGIAGGADGILIPEIPFQTEKIQKKVQNRFKEGRRFCIIVVAE
;
A
#
# COMPACT_ATOMS: atom_id res chain seq x y z
N ILE A 1 5.59 7.36 18.99
CA ILE A 1 5.39 8.19 20.21
C ILE A 1 4.28 7.51 20.99
N LEU A 2 4.47 7.25 22.28
CA LEU A 2 3.42 6.62 23.10
C LEU A 2 2.50 7.69 23.65
N SER A 3 1.22 7.35 23.87
CA SER A 3 0.20 8.23 24.45
C SER A 3 -0.22 9.43 23.58
N THR A 4 -0.11 9.30 22.25
CA THR A 4 -0.74 10.19 21.27
C THR A 4 -1.24 9.36 20.10
N ASP A 5 -2.44 9.65 19.62
CA ASP A 5 -3.02 8.93 18.47
C ASP A 5 -2.39 9.37 17.14
N VAL A 6 -1.94 10.63 17.07
CA VAL A 6 -1.31 11.22 15.88
C VAL A 6 -0.06 12.01 16.25
N THR A 7 0.88 12.09 15.30
CA THR A 7 2.11 12.87 15.44
C THR A 7 2.17 13.98 14.41
N ILE A 8 2.89 15.07 14.73
CA ILE A 8 3.12 16.14 13.76
C ILE A 8 3.85 15.55 12.54
N GLY A 9 3.37 15.87 11.34
CA GLY A 9 3.89 15.35 10.07
C GLY A 9 3.22 14.05 9.60
N PHE A 10 2.49 13.33 10.45
CA PHE A 10 1.82 12.08 10.08
C PHE A 10 0.83 12.29 8.92
N ARG A 11 -0.09 13.26 9.06
CA ARG A 11 -1.12 13.52 8.06
C ARG A 11 -0.56 13.97 6.73
N THR A 12 0.46 14.84 6.76
CA THR A 12 1.18 15.27 5.55
C THR A 12 1.86 14.09 4.84
N ALA A 13 2.43 13.14 5.59
CA ALA A 13 3.01 11.94 5.00
C ALA A 13 1.93 11.04 4.36
N VAL A 14 0.80 10.84 5.04
CA VAL A 14 -0.35 10.08 4.50
C VAL A 14 -0.87 10.70 3.21
N ASP A 15 -1.07 12.03 3.19
CA ASP A 15 -1.54 12.75 2.00
C ASP A 15 -0.55 12.61 0.82
N THR A 16 0.75 12.75 1.11
CA THR A 16 1.82 12.60 0.11
C THR A 16 1.83 11.20 -0.51
N VAL A 17 1.73 10.16 0.32
CA VAL A 17 1.70 8.77 -0.15
C VAL A 17 0.41 8.50 -0.93
N THR A 18 -0.73 9.01 -0.47
CA THR A 18 -2.02 8.86 -1.15
C THR A 18 -1.97 9.45 -2.56
N GLU A 19 -1.44 10.66 -2.72
CA GLU A 19 -1.27 11.30 -4.03
C GLU A 19 -0.30 10.51 -4.94
N ALA A 20 0.77 9.95 -4.37
CA ALA A 20 1.68 9.10 -5.12
C ALA A 20 1.00 7.82 -5.61
N LEU A 21 0.17 7.18 -4.79
CA LEU A 21 -0.60 5.99 -5.16
C LEU A 21 -1.60 6.29 -6.29
N ASP A 22 -2.31 7.42 -6.23
CA ASP A 22 -3.23 7.84 -7.28
C ASP A 22 -2.53 8.02 -8.64
N LYS A 23 -1.34 8.66 -8.64
CA LYS A 23 -0.52 8.77 -9.85
C LYS A 23 -0.10 7.39 -10.37
N LEU A 24 0.26 6.47 -9.49
CA LEU A 24 0.65 5.10 -9.86
C LEU A 24 -0.52 4.28 -10.42
N HIS A 25 -1.76 4.51 -9.98
CA HIS A 25 -2.95 3.83 -10.51
C HIS A 25 -3.06 3.97 -12.03
N SER A 26 -2.96 5.20 -12.53
CA SER A 26 -3.09 5.50 -13.96
C SER A 26 -2.10 4.72 -14.83
N THR A 27 -0.83 4.59 -14.39
CA THR A 27 0.20 3.86 -15.12
C THR A 27 0.11 2.35 -14.90
N ALA A 28 -0.28 1.90 -13.71
CA ALA A 28 -0.49 0.49 -13.40
C ALA A 28 -1.58 -0.10 -14.31
N GLU A 29 -2.70 0.59 -14.42
CA GLU A 29 -3.84 0.19 -15.23
C GLU A 29 -3.50 0.18 -16.72
N SER A 30 -2.92 1.27 -17.23
CA SER A 30 -2.60 1.43 -18.66
C SER A 30 -1.62 0.37 -19.19
N HIS A 31 -0.72 -0.15 -18.34
CA HIS A 31 0.31 -1.09 -18.74
C HIS A 31 0.18 -2.48 -18.10
N HIS A 32 -0.93 -2.76 -17.42
CA HIS A 32 -1.19 -4.04 -16.75
C HIS A 32 -0.06 -4.44 -15.78
N ARG A 33 0.38 -3.51 -14.92
CA ARG A 33 1.54 -3.72 -14.03
C ARG A 33 1.13 -4.10 -12.62
N VAL A 34 2.01 -4.88 -11.99
CA VAL A 34 2.03 -5.03 -10.54
C VAL A 34 3.09 -4.07 -10.00
N ILE A 35 2.70 -3.16 -9.13
CA ILE A 35 3.60 -2.17 -8.52
C ILE A 35 3.61 -2.39 -7.01
N VAL A 36 4.82 -2.52 -6.46
CA VAL A 36 5.05 -2.56 -5.01
C VAL A 36 5.62 -1.21 -4.60
N VAL A 37 5.00 -0.57 -3.62
CA VAL A 37 5.34 0.77 -3.13
C VAL A 37 5.79 0.66 -1.69
N GLU A 38 7.06 0.93 -1.44
CA GLU A 38 7.60 1.05 -0.09
C GLU A 38 7.30 2.44 0.48
N VAL A 39 6.84 2.49 1.72
CA VAL A 39 6.53 3.74 2.41
C VAL A 39 7.20 3.77 3.78
N MET A 40 7.57 4.97 4.21
CA MET A 40 8.20 5.16 5.51
C MET A 40 7.25 4.74 6.65
N GLY A 41 7.81 4.16 7.70
CA GLY A 41 7.05 3.64 8.84
C GLY A 41 7.94 2.99 9.90
N ARG A 42 9.11 2.50 9.48
CA ARG A 42 10.21 1.98 10.30
C ARG A 42 9.86 0.71 11.07
N TYR A 43 9.06 0.84 12.12
CA TYR A 43 8.61 -0.29 12.95
C TYR A 43 7.09 -0.34 13.05
N VAL A 44 6.39 0.61 12.42
CA VAL A 44 4.94 0.73 12.49
C VAL A 44 4.34 0.96 11.11
N GLY A 45 3.20 0.33 10.85
CA GLY A 45 2.54 0.32 9.55
C GLY A 45 1.51 1.42 9.33
N TRP A 46 1.38 2.41 10.20
CA TRP A 46 0.27 3.38 10.17
C TRP A 46 0.17 4.17 8.86
N ILE A 47 1.30 4.63 8.31
CA ILE A 47 1.31 5.37 7.03
C ILE A 47 0.89 4.44 5.88
N ALA A 48 1.43 3.23 5.82
CA ALA A 48 1.05 2.23 4.82
C ALA A 48 -0.43 1.86 4.89
N LEU A 49 -0.96 1.73 6.10
CA LEU A 49 -2.35 1.39 6.34
C LEU A 49 -3.30 2.51 5.90
N GLU A 50 -3.13 3.72 6.41
CA GLU A 50 -4.03 4.83 6.09
C GLU A 50 -3.92 5.25 4.63
N ALA A 51 -2.70 5.45 4.12
CA ALA A 51 -2.51 5.85 2.75
C ALA A 51 -2.86 4.72 1.76
N GLY A 52 -2.61 3.46 2.12
CA GLY A 52 -3.02 2.32 1.29
C GLY A 52 -4.54 2.22 1.14
N ILE A 53 -5.30 2.48 2.22
CA ILE A 53 -6.78 2.52 2.15
C ILE A 53 -7.23 3.73 1.33
N ALA A 54 -6.70 4.92 1.61
CA ALA A 54 -7.10 6.16 0.93
C ALA A 54 -6.73 6.14 -0.57
N GLY A 55 -5.56 5.60 -0.90
CA GLY A 55 -5.01 5.53 -2.25
C GLY A 55 -5.42 4.28 -3.04
N GLY A 56 -6.35 3.46 -2.54
CA GLY A 56 -6.90 2.34 -3.31
C GLY A 56 -5.99 1.13 -3.49
N ALA A 57 -5.03 0.92 -2.59
CA ALA A 57 -4.11 -0.20 -2.67
C ALA A 57 -4.84 -1.57 -2.65
N ASP A 58 -4.38 -2.48 -3.49
CA ASP A 58 -4.94 -3.82 -3.64
C ASP A 58 -4.48 -4.79 -2.54
N GLY A 59 -3.36 -4.46 -1.90
CA GLY A 59 -2.80 -5.12 -0.71
C GLY A 59 -1.94 -4.16 0.10
N ILE A 60 -1.93 -4.34 1.42
CA ILE A 60 -1.16 -3.53 2.36
C ILE A 60 -0.39 -4.49 3.27
N LEU A 61 0.92 -4.32 3.35
CA LEU A 61 1.82 -5.12 4.18
C LEU A 61 2.37 -4.23 5.30
N ILE A 62 2.13 -4.63 6.54
CA ILE A 62 2.53 -3.89 7.74
C ILE A 62 3.27 -4.82 8.72
N PRO A 63 4.25 -4.32 9.48
CA PRO A 63 5.03 -5.14 10.40
C PRO A 63 4.19 -5.78 11.52
N GLU A 64 3.04 -5.19 11.86
CA GLU A 64 2.12 -5.70 12.87
C GLU A 64 1.40 -6.99 12.44
N ILE A 65 1.35 -7.28 11.14
CA ILE A 65 0.68 -8.47 10.59
C ILE A 65 1.68 -9.25 9.73
N PRO A 66 2.24 -10.36 10.24
CA PRO A 66 3.16 -11.21 9.49
C PRO A 66 2.51 -11.71 8.19
N PHE A 67 3.25 -11.61 7.09
CA PHE A 67 2.80 -12.05 5.77
C PHE A 67 3.75 -13.09 5.19
N GLN A 68 3.22 -13.81 4.20
CA GLN A 68 3.93 -14.83 3.44
C GLN A 68 3.83 -14.47 1.96
N THR A 69 4.96 -14.54 1.25
CA THR A 69 5.05 -14.19 -0.16
C THR A 69 4.07 -14.99 -1.02
N GLU A 70 3.80 -16.25 -0.66
CA GLU A 70 2.87 -17.13 -1.36
C GLU A 70 1.43 -16.60 -1.31
N LYS A 71 1.02 -16.01 -0.18
CA LYS A 71 -0.31 -15.40 -0.02
C LYS A 71 -0.45 -14.16 -0.88
N ILE A 72 0.62 -13.37 -0.99
CA ILE A 72 0.67 -12.17 -1.83
C ILE A 72 0.57 -12.57 -3.30
N GLN A 73 1.37 -13.53 -3.74
CA GLN A 73 1.33 -14.06 -5.10
C GLN A 73 -0.08 -14.57 -5.45
N LYS A 74 -0.71 -15.34 -4.55
CA LYS A 74 -2.07 -15.84 -4.73
C LYS A 74 -3.10 -14.71 -4.85
N LYS A 75 -2.96 -13.64 -4.06
CA LYS A 75 -3.84 -12.46 -4.12
C LYS A 75 -3.73 -11.76 -5.48
N VAL A 76 -2.51 -11.56 -5.98
CA VAL A 76 -2.27 -10.97 -7.32
C VAL A 76 -2.87 -11.85 -8.41
N GLN A 77 -2.61 -13.16 -8.37
CA GLN A 77 -3.16 -14.09 -9.37
C GLN A 77 -4.69 -14.11 -9.37
N ASN A 78 -5.33 -14.07 -8.20
CA ASN A 78 -6.79 -14.03 -8.11
C ASN A 78 -7.36 -12.76 -8.73
N ARG A 79 -6.74 -11.59 -8.49
CA ARG A 79 -7.14 -10.33 -9.15
C ARG A 79 -7.08 -10.42 -10.67
N PHE A 80 -6.01 -11.00 -11.21
CA PHE A 80 -5.85 -11.19 -12.65
C PHE A 80 -6.92 -12.15 -13.22
N LYS A 81 -7.28 -13.20 -12.48
CA LYS A 81 -8.38 -14.10 -12.86
C LYS A 81 -9.75 -13.42 -12.84
N GLU A 82 -9.96 -12.45 -11.95
CA GLU A 82 -11.17 -11.62 -11.89
C GLU A 82 -11.23 -10.54 -12.99
N GLY A 83 -10.25 -10.50 -13.89
CA GLY A 83 -10.19 -9.54 -15.00
C GLY A 83 -9.54 -8.21 -14.65
N ARG A 84 -9.10 -8.01 -13.39
CA ARG A 84 -8.30 -6.84 -12.99
C ARG A 84 -6.84 -7.07 -13.37
N ARG A 85 -6.34 -6.34 -14.35
CA ARG A 85 -5.01 -6.58 -14.96
C ARG A 85 -3.86 -5.81 -14.33
N PHE A 86 -4.10 -5.13 -13.21
CA PHE A 86 -3.07 -4.42 -12.47
C PHE A 86 -3.22 -4.70 -10.98
N CYS A 87 -2.15 -4.43 -10.22
CA CYS A 87 -2.18 -4.58 -8.76
C CYS A 87 -1.20 -3.60 -8.11
N ILE A 88 -1.64 -2.83 -7.11
CA ILE A 88 -0.79 -1.96 -6.30
C ILE A 88 -0.71 -2.52 -4.89
N ILE A 89 0.52 -2.77 -4.41
CA ILE A 89 0.78 -3.29 -3.07
C ILE A 89 1.62 -2.27 -2.32
N VAL A 90 1.14 -1.82 -1.16
CA VAL A 90 1.88 -0.91 -0.29
C VAL A 90 2.57 -1.70 0.81
N VAL A 91 3.83 -1.38 1.09
CA VAL A 91 4.67 -2.07 2.08
C VAL A 91 5.26 -1.03 3.00
N ALA A 92 5.04 -1.19 4.30
CA ALA A 92 5.77 -0.42 5.29
C ALA A 92 7.24 -0.88 5.33
N GLU A 93 8.17 0.08 5.32
CA GLU A 93 9.60 -0.12 5.62
C GLU A 93 9.81 -0.79 6.98
#